data_AF-A0A7R8X6T9-F1
#
_entry.id   AF-A0A7R8X6T9-F1
#
_cell.length_a   1.000
_cell.length_b   1.000
_cell.length_c   1.000
_cell.angle_alpha   90.00
_cell.angle_beta   90.00
_cell.angle_gamma   90.00
#
_symmetry.space_group_name_H-M   'P 1'
#
loop_
_entity.id
_entity.type
_entity.pdbx_description
1 polymer ?
#
loop_
_entity_poly.entity_id
_entity_poly.type
_entity_poly.pdbx_seq_one_letter_code
_entity_poly.pdbx_strand_id
1 'polypeptide(L)'
;MISSFTFLYLVSFVFWVTGHVVPSLWDRPEECLSEGTWPCRWSPHVFPNTVDCSCAKTEAEISKNFSRVPSPSTELLKFFLRGNALVKEIPDGVFRDVSFEHIIVNNTALRKIHPNALLPSKDRLVELTIQYSLLEDFPFQFLPKLSRLRFLHLQTNSLTSVPAIKSASLEVLSLSFNHISRIEESGWETPNLKFLLLSLTPNASVCLNRNKISKLDEAVFRPMLEALSHGDGSINVHGERERFQV
;
A
#
# COMPACT_ATOMS: atom_id res chain seq x y z
N MET A 1 -34.47 -29.89 -1.27
CA MET A 1 -33.69 -30.19 -2.48
C MET A 1 -33.38 -28.86 -3.16
N ILE A 2 -32.09 -28.46 -3.15
CA ILE A 2 -31.37 -27.56 -4.09
C ILE A 2 -32.07 -26.22 -4.45
N SER A 3 -31.67 -25.11 -3.80
CA SER A 3 -30.70 -24.08 -4.28
C SER A 3 -31.28 -23.07 -5.27
N SER A 4 -31.15 -21.77 -4.99
CA SER A 4 -30.54 -20.77 -5.90
C SER A 4 -30.43 -19.39 -5.23
N PHE A 5 -29.19 -18.92 -5.21
CA PHE A 5 -28.67 -17.55 -5.13
C PHE A 5 -29.63 -16.40 -5.46
N THR A 6 -29.58 -15.34 -4.64
CA THR A 6 -29.11 -13.97 -4.99
C THR A 6 -29.44 -13.02 -3.82
N PHE A 7 -28.43 -12.48 -3.12
CA PHE A 7 -28.65 -11.41 -2.13
C PHE A 7 -27.60 -10.30 -2.33
N LEU A 8 -28.13 -9.13 -2.72
CA LEU A 8 -27.60 -7.76 -2.63
C LEU A 8 -26.24 -7.42 -3.24
N TYR A 9 -26.27 -7.02 -4.52
CA TYR A 9 -25.62 -5.79 -4.97
C TYR A 9 -26.68 -4.68 -4.95
N LEU A 10 -26.43 -3.60 -4.22
CA LEU A 10 -27.07 -2.26 -4.17
C LEU A 10 -26.78 -1.77 -2.75
N VAL A 11 -25.87 -0.83 -2.52
CA VAL A 11 -26.09 0.63 -2.51
C VAL A 11 -24.66 1.22 -2.46
N SER A 12 -24.19 2.01 -3.41
CA SER A 12 -24.44 3.46 -3.46
C SER A 12 -23.74 4.05 -4.70
N PHE A 13 -24.52 4.48 -5.68
CA PHE A 13 -24.05 5.35 -6.75
C PHE A 13 -25.17 6.33 -7.10
N VAL A 14 -25.34 7.36 -6.27
CA VAL A 14 -26.02 8.61 -6.66
C VAL A 14 -25.38 9.70 -5.81
N PHE A 15 -24.69 10.66 -6.44
CA PHE A 15 -24.84 12.10 -6.21
C PHE A 15 -23.79 12.84 -7.06
N TRP A 16 -24.21 13.27 -8.24
CA TRP A 16 -23.56 14.34 -9.02
C TRP A 16 -24.66 15.30 -9.48
N VAL A 17 -25.14 16.15 -8.57
CA VAL A 17 -25.79 17.44 -8.94
C VAL A 17 -25.57 18.40 -7.78
N THR A 18 -24.51 19.20 -7.90
CA THR A 18 -24.14 20.47 -7.23
C THR A 18 -22.64 20.41 -6.98
N GLY A 19 -21.90 21.38 -7.51
CA GLY A 19 -20.43 21.44 -7.51
C GLY A 19 -19.81 21.71 -6.14
N HIS A 20 -20.25 21.01 -5.10
CA HIS A 20 -19.62 20.96 -3.80
C HIS A 20 -19.37 19.49 -3.45
N VAL A 21 -18.10 19.09 -3.52
CA VAL A 21 -17.64 17.86 -2.89
C VAL A 21 -17.87 18.04 -1.39
N VAL A 22 -18.92 17.45 -0.85
CA VAL A 22 -19.07 17.29 0.60
C VAL A 22 -18.09 16.18 0.97
N PRO A 23 -17.00 16.45 1.71
CA PRO A 23 -16.12 15.38 2.17
C PRO A 23 -16.96 14.43 3.01
N SER A 24 -16.77 13.12 2.82
CA SER A 24 -17.40 12.12 3.66
C SER A 24 -17.16 12.48 5.13
N LEU A 25 -18.16 12.32 6.00
CA LEU A 25 -18.06 12.59 7.44
C LEU A 25 -17.02 11.68 8.17
N TRP A 26 -16.26 10.88 7.42
CA TRP A 26 -15.16 10.02 7.88
C TRP A 26 -13.76 10.55 7.51
N ASP A 27 -13.66 11.68 6.79
CA ASP A 27 -12.40 12.21 6.23
C ASP A 27 -11.89 13.52 6.87
N ARG A 28 -12.50 14.02 7.94
CA ARG A 28 -11.84 15.07 8.72
C ARG A 28 -11.03 14.41 9.82
N PRO A 29 -9.67 14.37 9.75
CA PRO A 29 -8.93 14.30 11.00
C PRO A 29 -9.48 15.45 11.85
N GLU A 30 -9.96 15.15 13.06
CA GLU A 30 -10.12 16.20 14.08
C GLU A 30 -8.86 17.06 13.95
N GLU A 31 -9.03 18.32 13.54
CA GLU A 31 -7.93 19.21 13.23
C GLU A 31 -6.91 19.04 14.36
N CYS A 32 -5.62 18.93 14.03
CA CYS A 32 -4.57 18.91 15.03
C CYS A 32 -4.59 20.28 15.73
N LEU A 33 -5.56 20.48 16.63
CA LEU A 33 -5.97 21.76 17.17
C LEU A 33 -4.80 22.29 18.00
N SER A 34 -4.62 23.59 17.89
CA SER A 34 -3.46 24.36 18.33
C SER A 34 -3.09 24.16 19.81
N GLU A 35 -1.78 24.20 20.06
CA GLU A 35 -1.05 24.19 21.35
C GLU A 35 -1.55 23.19 22.42
N GLY A 36 -0.82 22.07 22.56
CA GLY A 36 -1.05 21.05 23.59
C GLY A 36 -1.43 19.66 23.05
N THR A 37 -1.48 19.48 21.73
CA THR A 37 -1.80 18.22 21.07
C THR A 37 -0.68 17.19 21.21
N TRP A 38 -1.05 15.96 21.58
CA TRP A 38 -0.14 14.81 21.61
C TRP A 38 0.18 14.40 20.16
N PRO A 39 1.46 14.31 19.76
CA PRO A 39 1.85 13.95 18.38
C PRO A 39 1.26 12.61 17.93
N CYS A 40 1.11 11.70 18.89
CA CYS A 40 0.48 10.41 18.74
C CYS A 40 -0.56 10.20 19.84
N ARG A 41 -1.78 9.86 19.46
CA ARG A 41 -2.91 9.66 20.38
C ARG A 41 -3.27 8.18 20.47
N TRP A 42 -3.57 7.76 21.69
CA TRP A 42 -4.06 6.41 22.01
C TRP A 42 -5.48 6.59 22.50
N SER A 43 -6.45 5.94 21.87
CA SER A 43 -7.84 6.04 22.29
C SER A 43 -8.37 4.66 22.65
N PRO A 44 -8.18 4.18 23.89
CA PRO A 44 -8.68 2.86 24.29
C PRO A 44 -10.21 2.72 24.15
N HIS A 45 -10.94 3.84 24.18
CA HIS A 45 -12.40 3.88 24.10
C HIS A 45 -12.94 3.99 22.67
N VAL A 46 -12.18 4.60 21.75
CA VAL A 46 -12.63 4.80 20.35
C VAL A 46 -11.97 3.78 19.43
N PHE A 47 -10.68 3.48 19.66
CA PHE A 47 -9.88 2.53 18.90
C PHE A 47 -8.95 1.77 19.84
N PRO A 48 -9.42 0.72 20.53
CA PRO A 48 -8.56 -0.09 21.37
C PRO A 48 -7.36 -0.59 20.56
N ASN A 49 -6.19 -0.61 21.20
CA ASN A 49 -4.94 -1.11 20.64
C ASN A 49 -4.48 -0.39 19.35
N THR A 50 -4.90 0.86 19.19
CA THR A 50 -4.54 1.71 18.03
C THR A 50 -3.78 2.94 18.51
N VAL A 51 -2.69 3.25 17.82
CA VAL A 51 -1.96 4.50 17.95
C VAL A 51 -2.13 5.31 16.67
N ASP A 52 -2.58 6.54 16.80
CA ASP A 52 -2.74 7.47 15.69
C ASP A 52 -1.74 8.62 15.82
N CYS A 53 -0.75 8.67 14.95
CA CYS A 53 0.30 9.69 14.89
C CYS A 53 0.06 10.75 13.81
N SER A 54 -1.18 10.91 13.34
CA SER A 54 -1.53 11.86 12.27
C SER A 54 -1.14 13.32 12.58
N CYS A 55 -0.99 13.68 13.86
CA CYS A 55 -0.57 15.03 14.30
C CYS A 55 0.93 15.19 14.55
N ALA A 56 1.74 14.15 14.30
CA ALA A 56 3.18 14.25 14.47
C ALA A 56 3.79 15.25 13.47
N LYS A 57 4.58 16.19 13.97
CA LYS A 57 5.27 17.19 13.14
C LYS A 57 6.60 16.68 12.61
N THR A 58 7.19 15.70 13.30
CA THR A 58 8.48 15.11 12.96
C THR A 58 8.48 13.62 13.27
N GLU A 59 9.36 12.89 12.61
CA GLU A 59 9.67 11.48 12.86
C GLU A 59 10.14 11.27 14.30
N ALA A 60 10.85 12.25 14.87
CA ALA A 60 11.33 12.23 16.25
C ALA A 60 10.17 12.26 17.26
N GLU A 61 9.07 12.96 16.96
CA GLU A 61 7.88 12.94 17.82
C GLU A 61 7.21 11.56 17.84
N ILE A 62 7.16 10.87 16.69
CA ILE A 62 6.69 9.49 16.58
C ILE A 62 7.56 8.57 17.44
N SER A 63 8.88 8.62 17.26
CA SER A 63 9.83 7.78 18.01
C SER A 63 9.79 8.04 19.52
N LYS A 64 9.67 9.31 19.93
CA LYS A 64 9.52 9.70 21.33
C LYS A 64 8.22 9.16 21.93
N ASN A 65 7.15 9.04 21.16
CA ASN A 65 5.91 8.45 21.66
C ASN A 65 6.12 6.99 22.10
N PHE A 66 6.85 6.20 21.30
CA PHE A 66 7.12 4.81 21.62
C PHE A 66 8.16 4.60 22.73
N SER A 67 8.88 5.65 23.14
CA SER A 67 9.82 5.59 24.28
C SER A 67 9.15 5.29 25.62
N ARG A 68 7.84 5.57 25.72
CA ARG A 68 7.05 5.44 26.94
C ARG A 68 6.30 4.12 27.01
N VAL A 69 6.39 3.31 25.96
CA VAL A 69 5.70 2.02 25.86
C VAL A 69 6.60 0.95 26.47
N PRO A 70 6.11 0.16 27.45
CA PRO A 70 6.86 -0.98 27.98
C PRO A 70 7.30 -1.89 26.84
N SER A 71 8.59 -2.16 26.74
CA SER A 71 9.18 -2.90 25.62
C SER A 71 9.64 -4.30 26.07
N PRO A 72 9.40 -5.36 25.28
CA PRO A 72 8.65 -5.39 24.02
C PRO A 72 7.13 -5.29 24.26
N SER A 73 6.41 -4.57 23.38
CA SER A 73 4.93 -4.50 23.44
C SER A 73 4.28 -5.13 22.23
N THR A 74 3.36 -6.05 22.49
CA THR A 74 2.45 -6.61 21.49
C THR A 74 1.00 -6.16 21.64
N GLU A 75 0.72 -5.32 22.65
CA GLU A 75 -0.64 -4.85 22.97
C GLU A 75 -1.21 -3.94 21.88
N LEU A 76 -0.35 -3.23 21.15
CA LEU A 76 -0.77 -2.44 20.01
C LEU A 76 -0.92 -3.32 18.76
N LEU A 77 -2.03 -3.10 18.06
CA LEU A 77 -2.39 -3.81 16.84
C LEU A 77 -2.29 -2.90 15.62
N LYS A 78 -2.62 -1.61 15.75
CA LYS A 78 -2.76 -0.69 14.61
C LYS A 78 -1.96 0.59 14.80
N PHE A 79 -1.25 0.99 13.75
CA PHE A 79 -0.60 2.30 13.65
C PHE A 79 -1.20 3.10 12.50
N PHE A 80 -1.61 4.34 12.76
CA PHE A 80 -2.12 5.27 11.75
C PHE A 80 -1.23 6.50 11.61
N LEU A 81 -1.03 6.92 10.36
CA LEU A 81 -0.49 8.21 9.98
C LEU A 81 -1.29 8.72 8.78
N ARG A 82 -2.23 9.64 9.01
CA ARG A 82 -3.21 10.06 8.00
C ARG A 82 -3.25 11.58 7.86
N GLY A 83 -3.39 12.08 6.64
CA GLY A 83 -3.48 13.53 6.41
C GLY A 83 -2.21 14.30 6.84
N ASN A 84 -1.10 13.60 7.08
CA ASN A 84 0.11 14.19 7.62
C ASN A 84 1.01 14.73 6.49
N ALA A 85 1.15 16.04 6.41
CA ALA A 85 1.93 16.71 5.37
C ALA A 85 3.41 16.96 5.75
N LEU A 86 3.84 16.57 6.97
CA LEU A 86 5.13 16.98 7.53
C LEU A 86 6.15 15.84 7.56
N VAL A 87 5.71 14.64 7.96
CA VAL A 87 6.54 13.44 8.01
C VAL A 87 6.79 12.94 6.58
N LYS A 88 8.07 12.84 6.21
CA LYS A 88 8.49 12.48 4.85
C LYS A 88 9.17 11.12 4.80
N GLU A 89 9.59 10.60 5.94
CA GLU A 89 10.16 9.26 6.03
C GLU A 89 9.69 8.50 7.26
N ILE A 90 9.71 7.17 7.18
CA ILE A 90 9.64 6.29 8.34
C ILE A 90 11.07 5.76 8.57
N PRO A 91 11.84 6.34 9.50
CA PRO A 91 13.25 5.99 9.70
C PRO A 91 13.42 4.68 10.48
N ASP A 92 14.67 4.19 10.54
CA ASP A 92 15.01 3.06 11.41
C ASP A 92 14.66 3.36 12.87
N GLY A 93 14.25 2.34 13.62
CA GLY A 93 13.98 2.45 15.05
C GLY A 93 12.82 3.39 15.42
N VAL A 94 12.04 3.91 14.46
CA VAL A 94 10.92 4.82 14.75
C VAL A 94 9.88 4.16 15.65
N PHE A 95 9.67 2.84 15.53
CA PHE A 95 8.75 2.07 16.36
C PHE A 95 9.42 1.43 17.60
N ARG A 96 10.74 1.59 17.78
CA ARG A 96 11.51 0.87 18.81
C ARG A 96 11.19 -0.63 18.82
N ASP A 97 10.78 -1.20 19.95
CA ASP A 97 10.40 -2.62 20.09
C ASP A 97 8.88 -2.83 20.08
N VAL A 98 8.13 -1.84 19.58
CA VAL A 98 6.68 -1.93 19.41
C VAL A 98 6.36 -2.56 18.06
N SER A 99 5.49 -3.57 18.10
CA SER A 99 5.10 -4.33 16.91
C SER A 99 3.62 -4.11 16.60
N PHE A 100 3.26 -4.12 15.31
CA PHE A 100 1.90 -3.89 14.83
C PHE A 100 1.45 -5.00 13.86
N GLU A 101 0.13 -5.20 13.78
CA GLU A 101 -0.50 -6.10 12.81
C GLU A 101 -0.98 -5.33 11.57
N HIS A 102 -1.39 -4.07 11.73
CA HIS A 102 -1.79 -3.19 10.64
C HIS A 102 -1.08 -1.84 10.73
N ILE A 103 -0.44 -1.44 9.64
CA ILE A 103 0.16 -0.12 9.50
C ILE A 103 -0.55 0.58 8.34
N ILE A 104 -1.25 1.68 8.63
CA ILE A 104 -2.03 2.43 7.65
C ILE A 104 -1.52 3.86 7.57
N VAL A 105 -0.85 4.16 6.47
CA VAL A 105 -0.39 5.48 6.06
C VAL A 105 -1.23 5.91 4.86
N ASN A 106 -1.96 7.02 4.99
CA ASN A 106 -2.84 7.47 3.91
C ASN A 106 -2.87 9.00 3.81
N ASN A 107 -2.83 9.53 2.58
CA ASN A 107 -2.91 10.97 2.36
C ASN A 107 -1.78 11.72 3.10
N THR A 108 -0.52 11.35 2.84
CA THR A 108 0.64 11.91 3.54
C THR A 108 1.72 12.43 2.60
N ALA A 109 2.68 13.19 3.12
CA ALA A 109 3.88 13.59 2.38
C ALA A 109 5.01 12.55 2.40
N LEU A 110 4.71 11.30 2.82
CA LEU A 110 5.70 10.23 2.95
C LEU A 110 6.33 9.89 1.58
N ARG A 111 7.66 9.87 1.52
CA ARG A 111 8.46 9.57 0.33
C ARG A 111 9.28 8.29 0.44
N LYS A 112 9.71 7.94 1.65
CA LYS A 112 10.62 6.81 1.87
C LYS A 112 10.30 6.05 3.15
N ILE A 113 10.61 4.76 3.16
CA ILE A 113 10.60 3.93 4.38
C ILE A 113 11.98 3.31 4.49
N HIS A 114 12.57 3.36 5.68
CA HIS A 114 13.85 2.71 5.92
C HIS A 114 13.69 1.18 5.90
N PRO A 115 14.61 0.40 5.30
CA PRO A 115 14.49 -1.06 5.18
C PRO A 115 14.30 -1.82 6.50
N ASN A 116 14.79 -1.24 7.60
CA ASN A 116 14.68 -1.84 8.93
C ASN A 116 13.50 -1.31 9.77
N ALA A 117 12.80 -0.27 9.31
CA ALA A 117 11.77 0.38 10.10
C ALA A 117 10.65 -0.57 10.55
N LEU A 118 10.33 -1.59 9.74
CA LEU A 118 9.24 -2.52 10.00
C LEU A 118 9.69 -3.84 10.66
N LEU A 119 10.99 -4.02 10.95
CA LEU A 119 11.51 -5.25 11.56
C LEU A 119 10.90 -5.59 12.92
N PRO A 120 10.53 -4.63 13.80
CA PRO A 120 9.83 -4.95 15.05
C PRO A 120 8.52 -5.72 14.80
N SER A 121 7.88 -5.51 13.65
CA SER A 121 6.63 -6.16 13.27
C SER A 121 6.81 -7.40 12.40
N LYS A 122 8.03 -7.94 12.25
CA LYS A 122 8.35 -9.02 11.27
C LYS A 122 7.48 -10.27 11.39
N ASP A 123 7.10 -10.64 12.62
CA ASP A 123 6.28 -11.82 12.91
C ASP A 123 4.81 -11.50 13.20
N ARG A 124 4.38 -10.26 12.94
CA ARG A 124 3.03 -9.79 13.29
C ARG A 124 2.33 -9.01 12.19
N LEU A 125 3.06 -8.27 11.36
CA LEU A 125 2.47 -7.42 10.33
C LEU A 125 1.68 -8.25 9.34
N VAL A 126 0.37 -8.03 9.27
CA VAL A 126 -0.58 -8.69 8.36
C VAL A 126 -0.87 -7.80 7.16
N GLU A 127 -1.01 -6.49 7.41
CA GLU A 127 -1.37 -5.51 6.39
C GLU A 127 -0.50 -4.26 6.49
N LEU A 128 0.05 -3.85 5.34
CA LEU A 128 0.72 -2.58 5.17
C LEU A 128 0.03 -1.80 4.05
N THR A 129 -0.56 -0.68 4.42
CA THR A 129 -1.24 0.22 3.50
C THR A 129 -0.54 1.56 3.51
N ILE A 130 0.02 1.95 2.37
CA ILE A 130 0.62 3.27 2.12
C ILE A 130 0.02 3.76 0.81
N GLN A 131 -0.93 4.68 0.87
CA GLN A 131 -1.64 5.15 -0.32
C GLN A 131 -1.86 6.66 -0.30
N TYR A 132 -2.16 7.22 -1.47
CA TYR A 132 -2.32 8.67 -1.66
C TYR A 132 -1.17 9.45 -1.02
N SER A 133 0.05 8.96 -1.21
CA SER A 133 1.26 9.59 -0.65
C SER A 133 2.25 9.86 -1.78
N LEU A 134 3.49 10.21 -1.44
CA LEU A 134 4.54 10.55 -2.41
C LEU A 134 5.64 9.50 -2.41
N LEU A 135 5.32 8.24 -2.09
CA LEU A 135 6.31 7.19 -1.89
C LEU A 135 7.07 6.94 -3.19
N GLU A 136 8.36 7.28 -3.21
CA GLU A 136 9.26 7.14 -4.35
C GLU A 136 10.04 5.82 -4.29
N ASP A 137 10.33 5.36 -3.08
CA ASP A 137 11.09 4.13 -2.82
C ASP A 137 10.45 3.32 -1.70
N PHE A 138 10.25 2.02 -1.98
CA PHE A 138 9.76 1.04 -1.03
C PHE A 138 10.76 -0.11 -0.96
N PRO A 139 11.28 -0.48 0.23
CA PRO A 139 12.34 -1.48 0.29
C PRO A 139 11.86 -2.94 0.17
N PHE A 140 11.42 -3.35 -1.02
CA PHE A 140 10.92 -4.71 -1.30
C PHE A 140 11.83 -5.85 -0.79
N GLN A 141 13.14 -5.63 -0.64
CA GLN A 141 14.11 -6.59 -0.11
C GLN A 141 13.84 -7.05 1.33
N PHE A 142 13.05 -6.34 2.13
CA PHE A 142 12.69 -6.81 3.48
C PHE A 142 11.47 -7.73 3.51
N LEU A 143 10.68 -7.81 2.42
CA LEU A 143 9.46 -8.63 2.37
C LEU A 143 9.66 -10.11 2.75
N PRO A 144 10.80 -10.78 2.47
CA PRO A 144 11.05 -12.14 2.94
C PRO A 144 11.05 -12.27 4.47
N LYS A 145 11.33 -11.19 5.21
CA LYS A 145 11.37 -11.18 6.67
C LYS A 145 9.98 -11.06 7.29
N LEU A 146 8.99 -10.55 6.55
CA LEU A 146 7.64 -10.34 7.05
C LEU A 146 6.82 -11.62 6.90
N SER A 147 6.93 -12.52 7.88
CA SER A 147 6.42 -13.89 7.80
C SER A 147 4.89 -14.00 7.76
N ARG A 148 4.17 -12.92 8.11
CA ARG A 148 2.70 -12.88 8.18
C ARG A 148 2.08 -11.81 7.28
N LEU A 149 2.87 -11.09 6.48
CA LEU A 149 2.32 -10.03 5.62
C LEU A 149 1.53 -10.66 4.49
N ARG A 150 0.23 -10.35 4.45
CA ARG A 150 -0.72 -10.86 3.45
C ARG A 150 -1.14 -9.79 2.47
N PHE A 151 -1.25 -8.54 2.93
CA PHE A 151 -1.78 -7.43 2.15
C PHE A 151 -0.76 -6.29 2.09
N LEU A 152 -0.30 -5.97 0.88
CA LEU A 152 0.57 -4.83 0.61
C LEU A 152 -0.11 -3.89 -0.38
N HIS A 153 -0.55 -2.75 0.12
CA HIS A 153 -1.26 -1.72 -0.63
C HIS A 153 -0.36 -0.49 -0.78
N LEU A 154 0.14 -0.28 -1.99
CA LEU A 154 1.04 0.82 -2.37
C LEU A 154 0.46 1.68 -3.50
N GLN A 155 -0.86 1.63 -3.71
CA GLN A 155 -1.52 2.41 -4.78
C GLN A 155 -1.43 3.92 -4.58
N THR A 156 -1.48 4.67 -5.67
CA THR A 156 -1.49 6.14 -5.65
C THR A 156 -0.26 6.70 -4.91
N ASN A 157 0.92 6.34 -5.40
CA ASN A 157 2.22 6.80 -4.93
C ASN A 157 3.08 7.22 -6.14
N SER A 158 4.40 7.37 -5.94
CA SER A 158 5.35 7.82 -6.96
C SER A 158 6.42 6.78 -7.32
N LEU A 159 6.12 5.48 -7.13
CA LEU A 159 7.07 4.41 -7.45
C LEU A 159 7.31 4.35 -8.96
N THR A 160 8.58 4.26 -9.37
CA THR A 160 8.96 4.21 -10.80
C THR A 160 9.37 2.83 -11.28
N SER A 161 9.77 1.96 -10.35
CA SER A 161 10.22 0.60 -10.65
C SER A 161 9.89 -0.37 -9.54
N VAL A 162 9.73 -1.64 -9.89
CA VAL A 162 9.52 -2.73 -8.94
C VAL A 162 10.60 -3.78 -9.16
N PRO A 163 11.44 -4.11 -8.15
CA PRO A 163 12.44 -5.17 -8.25
C PRO A 163 11.76 -6.54 -8.17
N ALA A 164 12.54 -7.62 -8.30
CA ALA A 164 12.05 -8.96 -8.04
C ALA A 164 11.56 -9.08 -6.58
N ILE A 165 10.28 -9.39 -6.41
CA ILE A 165 9.67 -9.52 -5.09
C ILE A 165 9.79 -10.96 -4.60
N LYS A 166 10.27 -11.12 -3.37
CA LYS A 166 10.27 -12.39 -2.65
C LYS A 166 9.41 -12.28 -1.39
N SER A 167 8.37 -13.08 -1.28
CA SER A 167 7.56 -13.17 -0.07
C SER A 167 6.80 -14.49 -0.01
N ALA A 168 7.00 -15.24 1.07
CA ALA A 168 6.30 -16.50 1.28
C ALA A 168 4.84 -16.33 1.71
N SER A 169 4.43 -15.16 2.22
CA SER A 169 3.10 -14.95 2.82
C SER A 169 2.17 -14.03 2.03
N LEU A 170 2.71 -13.25 1.08
CA LEU A 170 1.95 -12.20 0.41
C LEU A 170 0.83 -12.78 -0.47
N GLU A 171 -0.40 -12.28 -0.27
CA GLU A 171 -1.59 -12.70 -1.00
C GLU A 171 -2.10 -11.61 -1.95
N VAL A 172 -1.95 -10.34 -1.57
CA VAL A 172 -2.39 -9.18 -2.36
C VAL A 172 -1.28 -8.16 -2.45
N LEU A 173 -0.96 -7.75 -3.68
CA LEU A 173 -0.07 -6.64 -3.97
C LEU A 173 -0.81 -5.63 -4.85
N SER A 174 -0.98 -4.40 -4.34
CA SER A 174 -1.58 -3.30 -5.09
C SER A 174 -0.54 -2.21 -5.33
N LEU A 175 -0.29 -1.92 -6.60
CA LEU A 175 0.70 -0.97 -7.10
C LEU A 175 0.07 0.00 -8.13
N SER A 176 -1.26 -0.01 -8.28
CA SER A 176 -2.00 0.84 -9.20
C SER A 176 -1.74 2.33 -8.98
N PHE A 177 -1.90 3.14 -10.02
CA PHE A 177 -1.70 4.60 -9.96
C PHE A 177 -0.33 5.03 -9.40
N ASN A 178 0.72 4.34 -9.82
CA ASN A 178 2.12 4.76 -9.64
C ASN A 178 2.71 5.24 -10.98
N HIS A 179 4.00 5.56 -10.99
CA HIS A 179 4.75 5.92 -12.20
C HIS A 179 5.62 4.74 -12.71
N ILE A 180 5.15 3.51 -12.49
CA ILE A 180 5.94 2.31 -12.75
C ILE A 180 6.13 2.13 -14.25
N SER A 181 7.39 2.18 -14.67
CA SER A 181 7.82 1.96 -16.06
C SER A 181 8.63 0.67 -16.23
N ARG A 182 9.11 0.08 -15.13
CA ARG A 182 9.95 -1.13 -15.12
C ARG A 182 9.57 -2.08 -13.98
N ILE A 183 9.43 -3.36 -14.30
CA ILE A 183 9.30 -4.45 -13.33
C ILE A 183 10.40 -5.48 -13.61
N GLU A 184 11.14 -5.87 -12.58
CA GLU A 184 12.12 -6.95 -12.64
C GLU A 184 11.47 -8.27 -12.22
N GLU A 185 11.42 -9.22 -13.15
CA GLU A 185 10.83 -10.53 -12.90
C GLU A 185 11.83 -11.59 -12.43
N SER A 186 13.12 -11.39 -12.72
CA SER A 186 14.13 -12.41 -12.49
C SER A 186 14.30 -12.67 -10.98
N GLY A 187 13.89 -13.85 -10.52
CA GLY A 187 13.92 -14.19 -9.09
C GLY A 187 12.70 -13.73 -8.30
N TRP A 188 11.60 -13.37 -8.97
CA TRP A 188 10.32 -13.14 -8.30
C TRP A 188 9.77 -14.43 -7.69
N GLU A 189 9.54 -14.44 -6.38
CA GLU A 189 9.12 -15.61 -5.61
C GLU A 189 7.99 -15.24 -4.63
N THR A 190 6.75 -15.29 -5.12
CA THR A 190 5.55 -15.04 -4.30
C THR A 190 4.52 -16.17 -4.46
N PRO A 191 4.77 -17.36 -3.88
CA PRO A 191 3.98 -18.57 -4.16
C PRO A 191 2.51 -18.47 -3.73
N ASN A 192 2.17 -17.56 -2.81
CA ASN A 192 0.82 -17.39 -2.27
C ASN A 192 0.09 -16.16 -2.84
N LEU A 193 0.68 -15.45 -3.81
CA LEU A 193 0.09 -14.24 -4.38
C LEU A 193 -1.16 -14.61 -5.21
N LYS A 194 -2.29 -14.04 -4.81
CA LYS A 194 -3.61 -14.25 -5.44
C LYS A 194 -4.00 -13.08 -6.34
N PHE A 195 -3.62 -11.86 -5.93
CA PHE A 195 -4.01 -10.64 -6.62
C PHE A 195 -2.80 -9.71 -6.78
N LEU A 196 -2.57 -9.29 -8.03
CA LEU A 196 -1.60 -8.26 -8.40
C LEU A 196 -2.35 -7.16 -9.16
N LEU A 197 -2.50 -6.00 -8.52
CA LEU A 197 -3.15 -4.84 -9.12
C LEU A 197 -2.05 -3.86 -9.58
N LEU A 198 -2.05 -3.54 -10.87
CA LEU A 198 -1.03 -2.71 -11.50
C LEU A 198 -1.67 -1.72 -12.47
N SER A 199 -1.14 -0.51 -12.53
CA SER A 199 -1.39 0.45 -13.60
C SER A 199 -0.03 0.96 -14.05
N LEU A 200 0.24 0.87 -15.34
CA LEU A 200 1.54 1.23 -15.91
C LEU A 200 1.46 2.56 -16.62
N THR A 201 2.56 3.30 -16.62
CA THR A 201 2.66 4.53 -17.42
C THR A 201 2.66 4.21 -18.92
N PRO A 202 2.17 5.11 -19.79
CA PRO A 202 2.39 4.98 -21.23
C PRO A 202 3.89 4.81 -21.51
N ASN A 203 4.25 3.84 -22.35
CA ASN A 203 5.62 3.39 -22.65
C ASN A 203 6.33 2.55 -21.57
N ALA A 204 5.63 2.06 -20.56
CA ALA A 204 6.20 1.08 -19.64
C ALA A 204 6.59 -0.21 -20.39
N SER A 205 7.80 -0.69 -20.13
CA SER A 205 8.25 -2.00 -20.61
C SER A 205 8.07 -3.02 -19.51
N VAL A 206 7.23 -4.03 -19.75
CA VAL A 206 7.10 -5.17 -18.85
C VAL A 206 7.70 -6.39 -19.53
N CYS A 207 8.72 -6.96 -18.91
CA CYS A 207 9.21 -8.29 -19.26
C CYS A 207 8.61 -9.26 -18.23
N LEU A 208 7.63 -10.07 -18.66
CA LEU A 208 7.00 -11.12 -17.86
C LEU A 208 7.30 -12.52 -18.44
N ASN A 209 8.50 -12.73 -18.94
CA ASN A 209 8.92 -14.00 -19.49
C ASN A 209 9.11 -15.03 -18.37
N ARG A 210 8.22 -16.04 -18.33
CA ARG A 210 8.24 -17.22 -17.43
C ARG A 210 7.68 -17.01 -16.02
N ASN A 211 6.61 -16.24 -15.88
CA ASN A 211 5.87 -16.15 -14.60
C ASN A 211 4.63 -17.05 -14.56
N LYS A 212 4.19 -17.41 -13.35
CA LYS A 212 2.93 -18.15 -13.07
C LYS A 212 1.73 -17.21 -12.85
N ILE A 213 1.81 -15.97 -13.33
CA ILE A 213 0.78 -14.96 -13.10
C ILE A 213 -0.45 -15.32 -13.95
N SER A 214 -1.54 -15.69 -13.28
CA SER A 214 -2.76 -16.22 -13.93
C SER A 214 -3.79 -15.16 -14.29
N LYS A 215 -3.65 -13.92 -13.81
CA LYS A 215 -4.48 -12.76 -14.17
C LYS A 215 -3.66 -11.48 -14.18
N LEU A 216 -3.78 -10.72 -15.26
CA LEU A 216 -3.34 -9.33 -15.39
C LEU A 216 -4.59 -8.49 -15.67
N ASP A 217 -4.68 -7.31 -15.06
CA ASP A 217 -5.84 -6.42 -15.21
C ASP A 217 -5.98 -5.93 -16.67
N GLU A 218 -7.20 -5.91 -17.19
CA GLU A 218 -7.53 -5.42 -18.54
C GLU A 218 -7.08 -3.95 -18.75
N ALA A 219 -7.05 -3.16 -17.67
CA ALA A 219 -6.54 -1.80 -17.66
C ALA A 219 -5.03 -1.70 -17.96
N VAL A 220 -4.26 -2.76 -17.76
CA VAL A 220 -2.85 -2.86 -18.15
C VAL A 220 -2.71 -2.88 -19.68
N PHE A 221 -3.66 -3.54 -20.37
CA PHE A 221 -3.61 -3.74 -21.82
C PHE A 221 -4.34 -2.65 -22.62
N ARG A 222 -5.30 -1.90 -22.06
CA ARG A 222 -6.07 -0.90 -22.82
C ARG A 222 -5.23 0.22 -23.44
N PRO A 223 -4.33 0.90 -22.70
CA PRO A 223 -3.42 1.89 -23.31
C PRO A 223 -2.43 1.23 -24.28
N MET A 224 -2.06 -0.04 -24.06
CA MET A 224 -1.17 -0.81 -24.94
C MET A 224 -1.85 -1.19 -26.27
N LEU A 225 -3.16 -1.43 -26.27
CA LEU A 225 -3.98 -1.71 -27.46
C LEU A 225 -4.23 -0.42 -28.26
N GLU A 226 -4.44 0.71 -27.58
CA GLU A 226 -4.65 2.03 -28.22
C GLU A 226 -3.35 2.59 -28.84
N ALA A 227 -2.18 2.32 -28.25
CA ALA A 227 -0.88 2.67 -28.83
C ALA A 227 -0.57 1.86 -30.11
N LEU A 228 -1.06 0.62 -30.21
CA LEU A 228 -0.98 -0.21 -31.42
C LEU A 228 -1.96 0.26 -32.51
N SER A 229 -3.09 0.89 -32.14
CA SER A 229 -4.09 1.37 -33.10
C SER A 229 -3.76 2.73 -33.73
N HIS A 230 -2.82 3.50 -33.16
CA HIS A 230 -2.55 4.88 -33.58
C HIS A 230 -1.14 5.18 -34.12
N GLY A 231 -0.26 4.19 -34.23
CA GLY A 231 0.95 4.30 -35.06
C GLY A 231 2.26 4.62 -34.31
N ASP A 232 3.29 3.91 -34.76
CA ASP A 232 4.74 4.13 -34.56
C ASP A 232 5.43 3.64 -33.25
N GLY A 233 4.80 2.78 -32.46
CA GLY A 233 5.47 2.07 -31.35
C GLY A 233 5.70 0.59 -31.65
N SER A 234 6.95 0.15 -31.83
CA SER A 234 7.28 -1.28 -31.86
C SER A 234 7.27 -1.86 -30.44
N ILE A 235 6.34 -2.76 -30.13
CA ILE A 235 6.28 -3.45 -28.83
C ILE A 235 6.75 -4.90 -29.00
N ASN A 236 7.90 -5.24 -28.42
CA ASN A 236 8.43 -6.60 -28.37
C ASN A 236 7.87 -7.35 -27.15
N VAL A 237 6.73 -8.02 -27.33
CA VAL A 237 6.23 -9.02 -26.37
C VAL A 237 6.79 -10.38 -26.75
N HIS A 238 7.85 -10.84 -26.08
CA HIS A 238 8.43 -12.17 -26.31
C HIS A 238 7.91 -13.20 -25.30
N GLY A 239 6.63 -13.59 -25.44
CA GLY A 239 6.05 -14.71 -24.69
C GLY A 239 5.46 -15.76 -25.63
N GLU A 240 5.70 -17.05 -25.36
CA GLU A 240 4.98 -18.14 -26.04
C GLU A 240 3.47 -17.96 -25.81
N ARG A 241 2.70 -18.09 -26.89
CA ARG A 241 1.23 -17.97 -26.89
C ARG A 241 0.58 -19.04 -26.01
N GLU A 242 0.43 -18.77 -24.72
CA GLU A 242 -0.55 -19.47 -23.90
C GLU A 242 -1.58 -18.46 -23.38
N ARG A 243 -2.72 -18.44 -24.09
CA ARG A 243 -4.00 -17.78 -23.82
C ARG A 243 -4.06 -16.92 -22.55
N PHE A 244 -3.88 -15.61 -22.73
CA PHE A 244 -4.55 -14.62 -21.90
C PHE A 244 -6.06 -14.73 -22.20
N GLN A 245 -6.86 -15.16 -21.23
CA GLN A 245 -8.32 -15.01 -21.31
C GLN A 245 -8.69 -13.67 -20.67
N VAL A 246 -9.31 -12.82 -21.50
CA VAL A 246 -9.89 -11.51 -21.16
C VAL A 246 -10.99 -11.68 -20.12
#